data_AF-A0A929J2V9-F1
#
_entry.id   AF-A0A929J2V9-F1
#
_cell.length_a   1.000
_cell.length_b   1.000
_cell.length_c   1.000
_cell.angle_alpha   90.00
_cell.angle_beta   90.00
_cell.angle_gamma   90.00
#
_symmetry.space_group_name_H-M   'P 1'
#
loop_
_entity.id
_entity.type
_entity.pdbx_description
1 polymer ?
#
loop_
_entity_poly.entity_id
_entity_poly.type
_entity_poly.pdbx_seq_one_letter_code
_entity_poly.pdbx_strand_id
1 'polypeptide(L)'
;MSPYYDARPELVKKIKLELGKLEKPPQIAKSGAVTITLTWDTEKKNDIDLHVFEPDKTHVSFSNKEGKSGYLDIDNTNGFGPEHYYTSCSKLQVGEYLVGIRYYADSSVPARPVTTTVTISTPGSTRIFVTKLDNNDQANSNFVKLAKVVVGRTNSNRLKYKIIPLIESVE
;
A
#
# COMPACT_ATOMS: atom_id res chain seq x y z
N MET A 1 33.89 -19.05 -34.91
CA MET A 1 33.90 -18.03 -33.85
C MET A 1 32.50 -17.46 -33.76
N SER A 2 31.75 -17.75 -32.69
CA SER A 2 30.41 -17.19 -32.48
C SER A 2 30.57 -15.82 -31.81
N PRO A 3 30.11 -14.71 -32.39
CA PRO A 3 30.16 -13.42 -31.72
C PRO A 3 29.12 -13.44 -30.59
N TYR A 4 29.61 -13.30 -29.36
CA TYR A 4 28.79 -13.17 -28.17
C TYR A 4 27.98 -11.87 -28.28
N TYR A 5 26.73 -11.98 -28.70
CA TYR A 5 25.84 -10.82 -28.86
C TYR A 5 25.32 -10.40 -27.48
N ASP A 6 25.86 -9.29 -26.96
CA ASP A 6 25.40 -8.72 -25.70
C ASP A 6 24.09 -7.95 -25.92
N ALA A 7 22.96 -8.62 -25.70
CA ALA A 7 21.62 -8.05 -25.87
C ALA A 7 21.21 -7.06 -24.74
N ARG A 8 22.02 -6.89 -23.69
CA ARG A 8 21.68 -6.06 -22.52
C ARG A 8 21.39 -4.59 -22.88
N PRO A 9 22.15 -3.91 -23.76
CA PRO A 9 21.90 -2.50 -24.09
C PRO A 9 20.54 -2.28 -24.77
N GLU A 10 20.16 -3.19 -25.68
CA GLU A 10 18.88 -3.12 -26.40
C GLU A 10 17.68 -3.40 -25.48
N LEU A 11 17.83 -4.36 -24.56
CA LEU A 11 16.83 -4.65 -23.53
C LEU A 11 16.63 -3.46 -22.59
N VAL A 12 17.72 -2.85 -22.11
CA VAL A 12 17.66 -1.65 -21.25
C VAL A 12 17.01 -0.48 -21.98
N LYS A 13 17.31 -0.30 -23.26
CA LYS A 13 16.72 0.76 -24.10
C LYS A 13 15.22 0.55 -24.28
N LYS A 14 14.78 -0.70 -24.55
CA LYS A 14 13.35 -1.04 -24.64
C LYS A 14 12.63 -0.84 -23.31
N ILE A 15 13.22 -1.28 -22.20
CA ILE A 15 12.63 -1.07 -20.86
C ILE A 15 12.48 0.43 -20.57
N LYS A 16 13.50 1.26 -20.85
CA LYS A 16 13.40 2.73 -20.69
C LYS A 16 12.33 3.35 -21.58
N LEU A 17 12.19 2.88 -22.82
CA LEU A 17 11.20 3.38 -23.75
C LEU A 17 9.78 3.03 -23.29
N GLU A 18 9.54 1.80 -22.83
CA GLU A 18 8.24 1.37 -22.32
C GLU A 18 7.91 2.06 -20.98
N LEU A 19 8.87 2.20 -20.07
CA LEU A 19 8.70 2.98 -18.84
C LEU A 19 8.35 4.45 -19.10
N GLY A 20 8.89 5.03 -20.18
CA GLY A 20 8.59 6.41 -20.60
C GLY A 20 7.21 6.60 -21.23
N LYS A 21 6.53 5.51 -21.63
CA LYS A 21 5.16 5.53 -22.18
C LYS A 21 4.10 5.32 -21.10
N LEU A 22 4.49 4.96 -19.89
CA LEU A 22 3.56 4.82 -18.78
C LEU A 22 3.16 6.21 -18.29
N GLU A 23 1.94 6.63 -18.59
CA GLU A 23 1.31 7.70 -17.83
C GLU A 23 1.04 7.17 -16.42
N LYS A 24 1.75 7.72 -15.42
CA LYS A 24 1.31 7.57 -14.03
C LYS A 24 -0.09 8.19 -13.94
N PRO A 25 -1.11 7.46 -13.47
CA PRO A 25 -2.45 8.01 -13.38
C PRO A 25 -2.40 9.32 -12.58
N PRO A 26 -2.94 10.44 -13.10
CA PRO A 26 -3.10 11.64 -12.30
C PRO A 26 -4.28 11.40 -11.36
N GLN A 27 -4.02 10.84 -10.18
CA GLN A 27 -4.97 10.84 -9.08
C GLN A 27 -4.32 11.51 -7.88
N ILE A 28 -4.90 12.65 -7.49
CA ILE A 28 -4.44 13.47 -6.37
C ILE A 28 -4.83 12.73 -5.09
N ALA A 29 -4.00 11.78 -4.67
CA ALA A 29 -4.08 11.19 -3.35
C ALA A 29 -4.03 12.31 -2.31
N LYS A 30 -5.01 12.36 -1.41
CA LYS A 30 -5.06 13.44 -0.42
C LYS A 30 -3.89 13.32 0.55
N SER A 31 -3.39 14.46 1.02
CA SER A 31 -2.26 14.48 1.94
C SER A 31 -2.71 14.44 3.40
N GLY A 32 -1.84 13.91 4.25
CA GLY A 32 -2.04 13.83 5.69
C GLY A 32 -0.71 13.60 6.40
N ALA A 33 -0.72 13.72 7.72
CA ALA A 33 0.46 13.40 8.55
C ALA A 33 0.80 11.89 8.52
N VAL A 34 -0.18 11.03 8.32
CA VAL A 34 0.03 9.62 7.98
C VAL A 34 -0.72 9.37 6.69
N THR A 35 -0.03 8.84 5.68
CA THR A 35 -0.64 8.35 4.46
C THR A 35 -0.21 6.92 4.17
N ILE A 36 -1.13 6.14 3.61
CA ILE A 36 -0.93 4.74 3.27
C ILE A 36 -1.54 4.52 1.90
N THR A 37 -0.75 4.09 0.93
CA THR A 37 -1.21 3.80 -0.43
C THR A 37 -0.91 2.35 -0.76
N LEU A 38 -1.92 1.60 -1.17
CA LEU A 38 -1.83 0.24 -1.68
C LEU A 38 -1.97 0.26 -3.20
N THR A 39 -1.08 -0.44 -3.91
CA THR A 39 -1.23 -0.82 -5.32
C THR A 39 -0.92 -2.29 -5.51
N TRP A 40 -1.32 -2.89 -6.63
CA TRP A 40 -1.00 -4.27 -6.97
C TRP A 40 -0.66 -4.42 -8.46
N ASP A 41 -0.09 -5.56 -8.85
CA ASP A 41 0.52 -5.80 -10.18
C ASP A 41 -0.42 -6.48 -11.20
N THR A 42 -1.71 -6.61 -10.90
CA THR A 42 -2.69 -7.18 -11.81
C THR A 42 -3.72 -6.16 -12.27
N GLU A 43 -4.08 -6.21 -13.56
CA GLU A 43 -4.94 -5.20 -14.20
C GLU A 43 -6.44 -5.43 -13.98
N LYS A 44 -6.87 -6.69 -13.80
CA LYS A 44 -8.28 -7.07 -13.79
C LYS A 44 -8.47 -8.33 -12.97
N LYS A 45 -9.61 -8.43 -12.28
CA LYS A 45 -10.14 -9.63 -11.61
C LYS A 45 -9.60 -9.95 -10.21
N ASN A 46 -8.70 -9.14 -9.67
CA ASN A 46 -8.22 -9.24 -8.30
C ASN A 46 -8.65 -8.00 -7.53
N ASP A 47 -9.11 -8.19 -6.30
CA ASP A 47 -9.57 -7.14 -5.40
C ASP A 47 -8.81 -7.25 -4.10
N ILE A 48 -8.06 -6.20 -3.75
CA ILE A 48 -7.19 -6.18 -2.58
C ILE A 48 -7.52 -4.93 -1.77
N ASP A 49 -7.99 -5.18 -0.56
CA ASP A 49 -8.41 -4.13 0.36
C ASP A 49 -7.26 -3.71 1.27
N LEU A 50 -7.14 -2.41 1.48
CA LEU A 50 -6.39 -1.76 2.53
C LEU A 50 -7.27 -1.66 3.79
N HIS A 51 -6.71 -2.07 4.92
CA HIS A 51 -7.35 -1.87 6.22
C HIS A 51 -6.42 -1.12 7.16
N VAL A 52 -6.99 -0.18 7.89
CA VAL A 52 -6.33 0.57 8.94
C VAL A 52 -7.16 0.48 10.21
N PHE A 53 -6.55 0.01 11.29
CA PHE A 53 -7.14 0.13 12.62
C PHE A 53 -6.50 1.32 13.32
N GLU A 54 -7.30 2.32 13.64
CA GLU A 54 -6.88 3.53 14.32
C GLU A 54 -6.62 3.28 15.82
N PRO A 55 -5.98 4.24 16.54
CA PRO A 55 -5.65 4.08 17.95
C PRO A 55 -6.82 3.67 18.85
N ASP A 56 -8.01 4.17 18.55
CA ASP A 56 -9.24 3.87 19.28
C ASP A 56 -9.96 2.59 18.84
N LYS A 57 -9.31 1.79 17.98
CA LYS A 57 -9.82 0.54 17.39
C LYS A 57 -10.86 0.74 16.30
N THR A 58 -11.13 1.97 15.87
CA THR A 58 -11.94 2.21 14.66
C THR A 58 -11.27 1.54 13.47
N HIS A 59 -12.03 0.72 12.75
CA HIS A 59 -11.57 0.01 11.57
C HIS A 59 -12.00 0.78 10.32
N VAL A 60 -11.02 1.23 9.55
CA VAL A 60 -11.18 1.92 8.26
C VAL A 60 -10.83 0.94 7.14
N SER A 61 -11.75 0.78 6.18
CA SER A 61 -11.63 -0.08 4.99
C SER A 61 -12.70 0.32 3.95
N PHE A 62 -12.79 -0.37 2.82
CA PHE A 62 -13.80 -0.09 1.78
C PHE A 62 -15.24 -0.03 2.35
N SER A 63 -15.57 -0.89 3.34
CA SER A 63 -16.91 -0.96 3.94
C SER A 63 -17.18 0.14 4.98
N ASN A 64 -16.13 0.75 5.53
CA ASN A 64 -16.23 1.87 6.46
C ASN A 64 -15.08 2.85 6.21
N LYS A 65 -15.32 3.83 5.32
CA LYS A 65 -14.27 4.71 4.78
C LYS A 65 -13.88 5.86 5.70
N GLU A 66 -14.66 6.17 6.73
CA GLU A 66 -14.38 7.25 7.68
C GLU A 66 -13.96 6.68 9.04
N GLY A 67 -12.75 7.04 9.47
CA GLY A 67 -12.26 6.84 10.82
C GLY A 67 -12.42 8.08 11.69
N LYS A 68 -11.97 8.00 12.95
CA LYS A 68 -11.84 9.18 13.80
C LYS A 68 -10.66 10.04 13.38
N SER A 69 -9.57 9.45 12.92
CA SER A 69 -8.34 10.16 12.55
C SER A 69 -8.25 10.44 11.06
N GLY A 70 -8.61 9.48 10.23
CA GLY A 70 -8.42 9.53 8.78
C GLY A 70 -9.57 8.98 7.98
N TYR A 71 -9.33 8.87 6.68
CA TYR A 71 -10.32 8.43 5.70
C TYR A 71 -9.65 7.58 4.63
N LEU A 72 -10.41 6.63 4.08
CA LEU A 72 -10.12 5.98 2.81
C LEU A 72 -10.78 6.81 1.69
N ASP A 73 -10.02 7.53 0.86
CA ASP A 73 -10.61 8.40 -0.18
C ASP A 73 -10.82 7.71 -1.53
N ILE A 74 -9.99 6.72 -1.86
CA ILE A 74 -10.07 5.98 -3.11
C ILE A 74 -10.25 4.50 -2.77
N ASP A 75 -11.35 3.96 -3.25
CA ASP A 75 -11.71 2.54 -3.25
C ASP A 75 -11.80 2.17 -4.72
N ASN A 76 -10.72 1.55 -5.23
CA ASN A 76 -10.60 1.21 -6.64
C ASN A 76 -10.62 -0.30 -6.81
N THR A 77 -11.75 -0.84 -7.24
CA THR A 77 -11.97 -2.27 -7.48
C THR A 77 -11.52 -2.75 -8.87
N ASN A 78 -10.89 -1.89 -9.68
CA ASN A 78 -10.45 -2.22 -11.03
C ASN A 78 -9.04 -1.69 -11.33
N GLY A 79 -8.27 -2.38 -12.18
CA GLY A 79 -6.89 -1.95 -12.47
C GLY A 79 -5.93 -2.37 -11.36
N PHE A 80 -4.92 -1.53 -11.12
CA PHE A 80 -3.77 -1.80 -10.26
C PHE A 80 -3.87 -1.17 -8.85
N GLY A 81 -5.09 -0.88 -8.40
CA GLY A 81 -5.35 0.12 -7.35
C GLY A 81 -5.28 1.56 -7.89
N PRO A 82 -5.10 2.60 -7.05
CA PRO A 82 -4.75 2.52 -5.65
C PRO A 82 -5.94 2.43 -4.71
N GLU A 83 -5.72 1.85 -3.53
CA GLU A 83 -6.46 2.27 -2.34
C GLU A 83 -5.60 3.22 -1.50
N HIS A 84 -6.22 4.26 -0.94
CA HIS A 84 -5.48 5.29 -0.23
C HIS A 84 -6.17 5.75 1.07
N TYR A 85 -5.40 5.66 2.16
CA TYR A 85 -5.78 6.20 3.47
C TYR A 85 -4.91 7.41 3.82
N TYR A 86 -5.53 8.44 4.39
CA TYR A 86 -4.85 9.64 4.87
C TYR A 86 -5.50 10.18 6.15
N THR A 87 -4.69 10.68 7.07
CA THR A 87 -5.17 11.30 8.31
C THR A 87 -5.48 12.79 8.14
N SER A 88 -6.53 13.27 8.80
CA SER A 88 -6.75 14.69 9.00
C SER A 88 -5.82 15.27 10.07
N CYS A 89 -5.18 16.40 9.78
CA CYS A 89 -4.32 17.08 10.75
C CYS A 89 -5.06 17.53 12.02
N SER A 90 -6.36 17.86 11.95
CA SER A 90 -7.14 18.31 13.11
C SER A 90 -7.69 17.17 13.96
N LYS A 91 -7.83 15.97 13.39
CA LYS A 91 -8.39 14.80 14.08
C LYS A 91 -7.35 13.74 14.45
N LEU A 92 -6.09 13.91 14.06
CA LEU A 92 -5.02 12.93 14.26
C LEU A 92 -4.89 12.50 15.73
N GLN A 93 -5.16 11.22 15.99
CA GLN A 93 -4.98 10.62 17.31
C GLN A 93 -3.51 10.23 17.53
N VAL A 94 -3.05 10.40 18.78
CA VAL A 94 -1.81 9.80 19.28
C VAL A 94 -2.09 8.33 19.60
N GLY A 95 -1.18 7.44 19.22
CA GLY A 95 -1.29 6.00 19.45
C GLY A 95 -0.82 5.18 18.25
N GLU A 96 -1.24 3.91 18.22
CA GLU A 96 -0.85 2.95 17.19
C GLU A 96 -1.93 2.84 16.12
N TYR A 97 -1.53 2.99 14.86
CA TYR A 97 -2.33 2.65 13.70
C TYR A 97 -1.80 1.33 13.15
N LEU A 98 -2.61 0.28 13.16
CA LEU A 98 -2.25 -1.01 12.56
C LEU A 98 -2.65 -1.01 11.10
N VAL A 99 -1.68 -1.27 10.23
CA VAL A 99 -1.85 -1.29 8.77
C VAL A 99 -1.74 -2.72 8.27
N GLY A 100 -2.68 -3.13 7.42
CA GLY A 100 -2.61 -4.40 6.73
C GLY A 100 -3.49 -4.45 5.51
N ILE A 101 -3.39 -5.56 4.80
CA ILE A 101 -4.10 -5.80 3.53
C ILE A 101 -4.83 -7.13 3.58
N ARG A 102 -5.84 -7.26 2.73
CA ARG A 102 -6.60 -8.49 2.56
C ARG A 102 -6.80 -8.79 1.08
N TYR A 103 -6.59 -10.04 0.68
CA TYR A 103 -6.98 -10.50 -0.63
C TYR A 103 -8.49 -10.81 -0.62
N TYR A 104 -9.30 -9.87 -1.08
CA TYR A 104 -10.75 -9.95 -0.96
C TYR A 104 -11.37 -10.89 -2.00
N ALA A 105 -10.99 -10.73 -3.26
CA ALA A 105 -11.52 -11.54 -4.35
C ALA A 105 -10.47 -11.80 -5.45
N ASP A 106 -10.46 -13.03 -5.96
CA ASP A 106 -9.83 -13.42 -7.21
C ASP A 106 -10.88 -14.08 -8.11
N SER A 107 -11.05 -13.55 -9.32
CA SER A 107 -11.88 -14.14 -10.39
C SER A 107 -11.06 -14.50 -11.63
N SER A 108 -9.72 -14.48 -11.51
CA SER A 108 -8.80 -14.87 -12.56
C SER A 108 -8.82 -16.39 -12.79
N VAL A 109 -8.74 -16.78 -14.06
CA VAL A 109 -8.75 -18.19 -14.50
C VAL A 109 -7.61 -18.37 -15.50
N PRO A 110 -6.57 -19.17 -15.18
CA PRO A 110 -6.30 -19.74 -13.85
C PRO A 110 -5.98 -18.65 -12.83
N ALA A 111 -6.17 -18.97 -11.55
CA ALA A 111 -5.80 -18.06 -10.47
C ALA A 111 -4.29 -17.81 -10.43
N ARG A 112 -3.88 -16.61 -10.01
CA ARG A 112 -2.47 -16.18 -10.02
C ARG A 112 -2.10 -15.45 -8.73
N PRO A 113 -0.86 -15.64 -8.24
CA PRO A 113 -0.34 -14.79 -7.18
C PRO A 113 -0.32 -13.32 -7.60
N VAL A 114 -0.61 -12.44 -6.66
CA VAL A 114 -0.61 -10.99 -6.84
C VAL A 114 0.48 -10.37 -5.98
N THR A 115 1.29 -9.48 -6.56
CA THR A 115 2.27 -8.69 -5.82
C THR A 115 1.66 -7.35 -5.46
N THR A 116 1.58 -7.09 -4.16
CA THR A 116 1.12 -5.82 -3.61
C THR A 116 2.31 -4.94 -3.22
N THR A 117 2.14 -3.64 -3.38
CA THR A 117 3.07 -2.62 -2.88
C THR A 117 2.30 -1.66 -1.99
N VAL A 118 2.68 -1.59 -0.71
CA VAL A 118 2.11 -0.64 0.25
C VAL A 118 3.17 0.38 0.64
N THR A 119 2.88 1.65 0.35
CA THR A 119 3.73 2.77 0.76
C THR A 119 3.12 3.46 1.96
N ILE A 120 3.84 3.50 3.08
CA ILE A 120 3.46 4.22 4.30
C ILE A 120 4.35 5.44 4.45
N SER A 121 3.76 6.64 4.51
CA SER A 121 4.49 7.90 4.69
C SER A 121 4.04 8.64 5.95
N THR A 122 5.02 9.23 6.63
CA THR A 122 4.89 10.11 7.79
C THR A 122 5.90 11.25 7.69
N PRO A 123 5.77 12.35 8.45
CA PRO A 123 6.80 13.38 8.52
C PRO A 123 8.19 12.80 8.83
N GLY A 124 9.08 12.86 7.84
CA GLY A 124 10.47 12.41 7.95
C GLY A 124 10.72 10.92 7.73
N SER A 125 9.70 10.11 7.38
CA SER A 125 9.91 8.69 7.08
C SER A 125 8.86 8.15 6.09
N THR A 126 9.35 7.46 5.07
CA THR A 126 8.54 6.64 4.16
C THR A 126 9.10 5.22 4.15
N ARG A 127 8.22 4.21 4.17
CA ARG A 127 8.58 2.80 4.01
C ARG A 127 7.68 2.14 2.98
N ILE A 128 8.25 1.18 2.26
CA ILE A 128 7.57 0.39 1.25
C ILE A 128 7.55 -1.06 1.71
N PHE A 129 6.40 -1.71 1.57
CA PHE A 129 6.18 -3.12 1.89
C PHE A 129 5.71 -3.81 0.61
N VAL A 130 6.43 -4.85 0.19
CA VAL A 130 6.07 -5.66 -0.96
C VAL A 130 5.66 -7.03 -0.46
N THR A 131 4.42 -7.44 -0.75
CA THR A 131 3.86 -8.72 -0.28
C THR A 131 3.25 -9.47 -1.44
N LYS A 132 3.54 -10.77 -1.55
CA LYS A 132 2.87 -11.67 -2.48
C LYS A 132 1.68 -12.32 -1.79
N LEU A 133 0.52 -12.25 -2.42
CA LEU A 133 -0.72 -12.89 -1.97
C LEU A 133 -1.15 -13.95 -2.99
N ASP A 134 -1.76 -15.03 -2.54
CA ASP A 134 -2.31 -16.08 -3.39
C ASP A 134 -3.72 -16.54 -2.96
N ASN A 135 -4.27 -17.54 -3.65
CA ASN A 135 -5.61 -18.07 -3.36
C ASN A 135 -5.77 -18.61 -1.95
N ASN A 136 -4.71 -19.05 -1.29
CA ASN A 136 -4.78 -19.48 0.09
C ASN A 136 -5.01 -18.27 1.01
N ASP A 137 -4.39 -17.12 0.71
CA ASP A 137 -4.65 -15.88 1.46
C ASP A 137 -6.09 -15.42 1.30
N GLN A 138 -6.63 -15.54 0.08
CA GLN A 138 -8.04 -15.26 -0.22
C GLN A 138 -8.97 -16.23 0.52
N ALA A 139 -8.76 -17.54 0.38
CA ALA A 139 -9.64 -18.58 0.95
C ALA A 139 -9.68 -18.53 2.49
N ASN A 140 -8.55 -18.21 3.12
CA ASN A 140 -8.48 -18.08 4.58
C ASN A 140 -8.92 -16.71 5.08
N SER A 141 -9.23 -15.76 4.19
CA SER A 141 -9.56 -14.38 4.57
C SER A 141 -8.45 -13.77 5.45
N ASN A 142 -7.19 -14.13 5.18
CA ASN A 142 -6.08 -13.76 6.05
C ASN A 142 -5.83 -12.25 6.00
N PHE A 143 -5.76 -11.65 7.18
CA PHE A 143 -5.35 -10.26 7.31
C PHE A 143 -3.83 -10.18 7.43
N VAL A 144 -3.16 -9.75 6.35
CA VAL A 144 -1.70 -9.62 6.34
C VAL A 144 -1.33 -8.28 6.97
N LYS A 145 -0.89 -8.34 8.23
CA LYS A 145 -0.45 -7.18 9.01
C LYS A 145 0.95 -6.76 8.56
N LEU A 146 1.07 -5.55 8.01
CA LEU A 146 2.32 -5.07 7.41
C LEU A 146 3.17 -4.28 8.40
N ALA A 147 2.53 -3.35 9.12
CA ALA A 147 3.23 -2.42 10.01
C ALA A 147 2.30 -1.82 11.06
N LYS A 148 2.91 -1.26 12.10
CA LYS A 148 2.29 -0.26 12.97
C LYS A 148 2.88 1.11 12.69
N VAL A 149 2.03 2.13 12.54
CA VAL A 149 2.46 3.53 12.59
C VAL A 149 2.18 4.05 14.00
N VAL A 150 3.23 4.44 14.72
CA VAL A 150 3.12 4.99 16.07
C VAL A 150 3.23 6.50 15.99
N VAL A 151 2.14 7.18 16.33
CA VAL A 151 2.10 8.64 16.51
C VAL A 151 2.23 8.92 18.00
N GLY A 152 3.23 9.69 18.39
CA GLY A 152 3.49 10.06 19.79
C GLY A 152 3.74 11.55 19.94
N ARG A 153 4.15 11.95 21.15
CA ARG A 153 4.70 13.29 21.40
C ARG A 153 6.10 13.23 21.99
N THR A 154 6.88 14.28 21.74
CA THR A 154 8.15 14.57 22.42
C THR A 154 7.87 15.26 23.77
N ASN A 155 8.92 15.43 24.59
CA ASN A 155 8.84 16.19 25.85
C ASN A 155 8.45 17.66 25.62
N SER A 156 8.74 18.20 24.44
CA SER A 156 8.32 19.54 24.00
C SER A 156 6.91 19.56 23.38
N ASN A 157 6.11 18.51 23.57
CA ASN A 157 4.75 18.35 23.06
C ASN A 157 4.63 18.40 21.51
N ARG A 158 5.75 18.22 20.78
CA ARG A 158 5.74 18.09 19.32
C ARG A 158 5.38 16.67 18.91
N LEU A 159 4.65 16.50 17.81
CA LEU A 159 4.35 15.17 17.27
C LEU A 159 5.63 14.47 16.82
N LYS A 160 5.70 13.16 17.09
CA LYS A 160 6.74 12.25 16.60
C LYS A 160 6.09 11.02 15.95
N TYR A 161 6.75 10.47 14.95
CA TYR A 161 6.23 9.36 14.15
C TYR A 161 7.25 8.24 14.10
N LYS A 162 6.79 6.99 14.10
CA LYS A 162 7.63 5.82 13.87
C LYS A 162 6.84 4.76 13.10
N ILE A 163 7.40 4.25 12.02
CA ILE A 163 6.88 3.09 11.31
C ILE A 163 7.60 1.86 11.84
N ILE A 164 6.86 0.90 12.38
CA ILE A 164 7.36 -0.37 12.92
C ILE A 164 6.88 -1.50 12.01
N PRO A 165 7.75 -2.09 11.18
CA PRO A 165 7.40 -3.27 10.39
C PRO A 165 6.92 -4.43 11.27
N LEU A 166 5.91 -5.17 10.79
CA LEU A 166 5.46 -6.45 11.35
C LEU A 166 5.80 -7.63 10.45
N ILE A 167 6.16 -7.35 9.20
CA ILE A 167 6.81 -8.28 8.27
C ILE A 167 8.22 -7.77 7.97
N GLU A 168 9.09 -8.66 7.51
CA GLU A 168 10.41 -8.25 7.04
C GLU A 168 10.27 -7.30 5.84
N SER A 169 10.88 -6.13 5.92
CA SER A 169 10.98 -5.21 4.79
C SER A 169 12.01 -5.77 3.82
N VAL A 170 11.63 -5.95 2.56
CA VAL A 170 12.59 -6.22 1.47
C VAL A 170 13.40 -4.93 1.28
N GLU A 171 14.72 -5.00 1.53
CA GLU A 171 15.68 -3.91 1.25
C GLU A 171 15.78 -3.59 -0.25
#